data_AF-A0A1H0KYW1-F1
#
_entry.id   AF-A0A1H0KYW1-F1
#
_cell.length_a   1.000
_cell.length_b   1.000
_cell.length_c   1.000
_cell.angle_alpha   90.00
_cell.angle_beta   90.00
_cell.angle_gamma   90.00
#
_symmetry.space_group_name_H-M   'P 1'
#
loop_
_entity.id
_entity.type
_entity.pdbx_description
1 polymer ?
#
loop_
_entity_poly.entity_id
_entity_poly.type
_entity_poly.pdbx_seq_one_letter_code
_entity_poly.pdbx_strand_id
1 'polypeptide(L)'
;MLAAEPAVRWHAVDEQIRRMESRLVTEHDSVPPSLVHEWVEHARARLGGAAVRDFVPLLVERAVRARVRKFPAEDGEMSGTPLTSWARNTAHRLLARHSPRRWAHSSGVARRAEQVARVVPAGERDVLVAAAWLHDIGYAEEVAETGLHSLDGARYLLRAGVPRQVCDLVAHHSGASAVAEVVGLLDELMEFDDVQGRLRDALWYSDMTTGPDGQPTTFENRLAEIRLRRGPDDPVVRALAINVDARRAAVRRTHRLLRRTLGHPSRVLV
;
A
#
# COMPACT_ATOMS: atom_id res chain seq x y z
N MET A 1 -41.54 23.54 9.50
CA MET A 1 -40.13 23.53 9.93
C MET A 1 -39.62 22.11 9.74
N LEU A 2 -38.70 21.92 8.78
CA LEU A 2 -38.34 20.62 8.22
C LEU A 2 -37.47 19.80 9.17
N ALA A 3 -37.96 18.63 9.61
CA ALA A 3 -37.16 17.62 10.28
C ALA A 3 -36.26 16.91 9.26
N ALA A 4 -35.12 17.53 8.94
CA ALA A 4 -34.04 16.95 8.14
C ALA A 4 -32.75 16.88 8.99
N GLU A 5 -32.81 16.27 10.19
CA GLU A 5 -31.71 16.39 11.16
C GLU A 5 -30.96 15.11 11.57
N PRO A 6 -31.50 13.87 11.52
CA PRO A 6 -30.69 12.72 11.90
C PRO A 6 -29.72 12.30 10.79
N ALA A 7 -30.20 11.99 9.57
CA ALA A 7 -29.38 11.44 8.48
C ALA A 7 -28.23 12.35 8.03
N VAL A 8 -28.46 13.66 7.95
CA VAL A 8 -27.45 14.66 7.57
C VAL A 8 -26.35 14.77 8.65
N ARG A 9 -26.74 14.70 9.93
CA ARG A 9 -25.81 14.74 11.06
C ARG A 9 -24.94 13.49 11.15
N TRP A 10 -25.47 12.31 10.78
CA TRP A 10 -24.70 11.06 10.68
C TRP A 10 -23.63 11.14 9.59
N HIS A 11 -23.98 11.66 8.41
CA HIS A 11 -23.02 11.82 7.31
C HIS A 11 -21.87 12.78 7.68
N ALA A 12 -22.18 13.87 8.41
CA ALA A 12 -21.18 14.84 8.84
C ALA A 12 -20.17 14.25 9.85
N VAL A 13 -20.64 13.44 10.81
CA VAL A 13 -19.76 12.75 11.78
C VAL A 13 -18.89 11.71 11.07
N ASP A 14 -19.46 10.94 10.13
CA ASP A 14 -18.70 9.95 9.36
C ASP A 14 -17.64 10.59 8.47
N GLU A 15 -17.95 11.75 7.87
CA GLU A 15 -16.96 12.54 7.12
C GLU A 15 -15.86 13.10 8.03
N GLN A 16 -16.20 13.55 9.23
CA GLN A 16 -15.22 14.01 10.21
C GLN A 16 -14.29 12.88 10.66
N ILE A 17 -14.82 11.68 10.91
CA ILE A 17 -14.01 10.49 11.25
C ILE A 17 -13.09 10.12 10.08
N ARG A 18 -13.59 10.10 8.83
CA ARG A 18 -12.75 9.82 7.65
C ARG A 18 -11.62 10.84 7.49
N ARG A 19 -11.91 12.14 7.65
CA ARG A 19 -10.89 13.21 7.60
C ARG A 19 -9.85 13.06 8.71
N MET A 20 -10.30 12.77 9.93
CA MET A 20 -9.44 12.51 11.08
C MET A 20 -8.56 11.28 10.86
N GLU A 21 -9.11 10.17 10.35
CA GLU A 21 -8.34 8.97 10.03
C GLU A 21 -7.26 9.26 8.99
N SER A 22 -7.60 9.90 7.87
CA SER A 22 -6.62 10.28 6.85
C SER A 22 -5.50 11.13 7.45
N ARG A 23 -5.84 12.10 8.31
CA ARG A 23 -4.85 12.92 9.02
C ARG A 23 -3.95 12.07 9.94
N LEU A 24 -4.52 11.17 10.73
CA LEU A 24 -3.76 10.30 11.63
C LEU A 24 -2.83 9.34 10.87
N VAL A 25 -3.26 8.83 9.72
CA VAL A 25 -2.42 7.97 8.86
C VAL A 25 -1.20 8.74 8.33
N THR A 26 -1.36 10.01 7.99
CA THR A 26 -0.26 10.88 7.55
C THR A 26 0.64 11.33 8.70
N GLU A 27 0.06 11.72 9.84
CA GLU A 27 0.83 12.18 11.02
C GLU A 27 1.67 11.06 11.65
N HIS A 28 1.21 9.81 11.58
CA HIS A 28 1.86 8.64 12.18
C HIS A 28 2.34 7.67 11.10
N ASP A 29 3.15 8.17 10.17
CA ASP A 29 3.62 7.47 8.97
C ASP A 29 4.47 6.22 9.26
N SER A 30 5.05 6.13 10.46
CA SER A 30 5.77 4.97 10.99
C SER A 30 4.85 3.79 11.34
N VAL A 31 3.55 4.03 11.48
CA VAL A 31 2.55 3.00 11.76
C VAL A 31 1.86 2.56 10.46
N PRO A 32 1.77 1.24 10.19
CA PRO A 32 1.00 0.74 9.06
C PRO A 32 -0.45 1.27 9.06
N PRO A 33 -0.97 1.86 7.96
CA PRO A 33 -2.30 2.47 7.90
C PRO A 33 -3.44 1.51 8.19
N SER A 34 -3.26 0.22 7.90
CA SER A 34 -4.26 -0.80 8.25
C SER A 34 -4.47 -0.95 9.77
N LEU A 35 -3.41 -0.74 10.57
CA LEU A 35 -3.50 -0.77 12.03
C LEU A 35 -4.15 0.52 12.56
N VAL A 36 -3.82 1.68 11.98
CA VAL A 36 -4.50 2.94 12.30
C VAL A 36 -5.99 2.82 12.02
N HIS A 37 -6.35 2.29 10.84
CA HIS A 37 -7.74 2.01 10.46
C HIS A 37 -8.44 1.07 11.44
N GLU A 38 -7.79 -0.04 11.82
CA GLU A 38 -8.35 -0.95 12.84
C GLU A 38 -8.60 -0.23 14.18
N TRP A 39 -7.68 0.60 14.63
CA TRP A 39 -7.83 1.33 15.90
C TRP A 39 -8.94 2.36 15.84
N VAL A 40 -9.09 3.06 14.71
CA VAL A 40 -10.21 3.98 14.46
C VAL A 40 -11.54 3.22 14.53
N GLU A 41 -11.67 2.12 13.77
CA GLU A 41 -12.91 1.33 13.72
C GLU A 41 -13.25 0.71 15.08
N HIS A 42 -12.27 0.17 15.80
CA HIS A 42 -12.50 -0.39 17.13
C HIS A 42 -12.90 0.69 18.15
N ALA A 43 -12.25 1.86 18.13
CA ALA A 43 -12.63 2.96 19.02
C ALA A 43 -14.03 3.50 18.68
N ARG A 44 -14.35 3.64 17.39
CA ARG A 44 -15.67 4.05 16.90
C ARG A 44 -16.77 3.07 17.34
N ALA A 45 -16.54 1.76 17.17
CA ALA A 45 -17.50 0.72 17.56
C ALA A 45 -17.84 0.78 19.06
N ARG A 46 -16.84 1.00 19.92
CA ARG A 46 -17.04 1.17 21.38
C ARG A 46 -17.91 2.38 21.74
N LEU A 47 -17.98 3.37 20.86
CA LEU A 47 -18.74 4.60 21.03
C LEU A 47 -20.06 4.62 20.25
N GLY A 48 -20.42 3.52 19.55
CA GLY A 48 -21.60 3.47 18.68
C GLY A 48 -22.94 3.74 19.39
N GLY A 49 -23.02 3.45 20.69
CA GLY A 49 -24.19 3.72 21.54
C GLY A 49 -24.22 5.09 22.22
N ALA A 50 -23.27 5.99 21.94
CA ALA A 50 -23.16 7.27 22.65
C ALA A 50 -24.38 8.19 22.38
N ALA A 51 -24.97 8.70 23.45
CA ALA A 51 -26.09 9.65 23.39
C ALA A 51 -25.68 11.02 22.81
N VAL A 52 -24.44 11.44 23.08
CA VAL A 52 -23.83 12.68 22.54
C VAL A 52 -22.71 12.31 21.57
N ARG A 53 -22.89 12.66 20.30
CA ARG A 53 -22.01 12.20 19.21
C ARG A 53 -20.97 13.21 18.75
N ASP A 54 -21.15 14.48 19.08
CA ASP A 54 -20.25 15.56 18.64
C ASP A 54 -18.82 15.40 19.15
N PHE A 55 -18.64 14.69 20.28
CA PHE A 55 -17.33 14.37 20.85
C PHE A 55 -16.73 13.04 20.37
N VAL A 56 -17.49 12.22 19.61
CA VAL A 56 -17.02 10.90 19.16
C VAL A 56 -15.73 10.99 18.37
N PRO A 57 -15.56 11.89 17.38
CA PRO A 57 -14.28 12.03 16.66
C PRO A 57 -13.11 12.33 17.60
N LEU A 58 -13.27 13.26 18.55
CA LEU A 58 -12.23 13.60 19.52
C LEU A 58 -11.81 12.40 20.39
N LEU A 59 -12.79 11.62 20.85
CA LEU A 59 -12.54 10.44 21.69
C LEU A 59 -11.88 9.30 20.90
N VAL A 60 -12.28 9.09 19.65
CA VAL A 60 -11.63 8.15 18.73
C VAL A 60 -10.18 8.56 18.50
N GLU A 61 -9.92 9.82 18.16
CA GLU A 61 -8.58 10.34 17.94
C GLU A 61 -7.67 10.13 19.16
N ARG A 62 -8.16 10.48 20.36
CA ARG A 62 -7.44 10.28 21.61
C ARG A 62 -7.09 8.81 21.84
N ALA A 63 -8.02 7.89 21.57
CA ALA A 63 -7.79 6.46 21.72
C ALA A 63 -6.73 5.93 20.73
N VAL A 64 -6.77 6.39 19.47
CA VAL A 64 -5.78 6.02 18.45
C VAL A 64 -4.39 6.54 18.82
N ARG A 65 -4.26 7.83 19.19
CA ARG A 65 -2.97 8.40 19.62
C ARG A 65 -2.38 7.68 20.82
N ALA A 66 -3.20 7.19 21.75
CA ALA A 66 -2.74 6.38 22.87
C ALA A 66 -2.20 5.00 22.44
N ARG A 67 -2.72 4.42 21.34
CA ARG A 67 -2.18 3.19 20.74
C ARG A 67 -0.89 3.44 19.99
N VAL A 68 -0.81 4.52 19.20
CA VAL A 68 0.43 4.91 18.48
C VAL A 68 1.60 5.06 19.45
N ARG A 69 1.42 5.73 20.61
CA ARG A 69 2.48 5.87 21.63
C ARG A 69 3.01 4.56 22.18
N LYS A 70 2.23 3.48 22.06
CA LYS A 70 2.61 2.12 22.50
C LYS A 70 3.10 1.26 21.34
N PHE A 71 3.01 1.75 20.11
CA PHE A 71 3.55 1.08 18.95
C PHE A 71 5.08 1.20 19.03
N PRO A 72 5.83 0.08 19.05
CA PRO A 72 7.27 0.15 19.08
C PRO A 72 7.73 0.93 17.85
N ALA A 73 8.47 2.02 18.06
CA ALA A 73 9.30 2.58 17.02
C ALA A 73 10.30 1.48 16.67
N GLU A 74 10.20 0.91 15.47
CA GLU A 74 11.30 0.08 15.01
C GLU A 74 12.48 1.02 14.77
N ASP A 75 13.42 1.02 15.71
CA ASP A 75 14.77 1.56 15.51
C ASP A 75 15.43 0.67 14.45
N GLY A 76 15.20 1.00 13.19
CA GLY A 76 15.58 0.17 12.05
C GLY A 76 16.29 1.01 11.00
N GLU A 77 17.48 1.50 11.34
CA GLU A 77 18.44 2.00 10.35
C GLU A 77 18.88 0.81 9.49
N MET A 78 18.06 0.41 8.52
CA MET A 78 18.49 -0.49 7.45
C MET A 78 19.28 0.35 6.44
N SER A 79 20.61 0.38 6.61
CA SER A 79 21.51 0.72 5.51
C SER A 79 21.20 -0.21 4.34
N GLY A 80 20.78 0.35 3.21
CA GLY A 80 20.27 -0.44 2.09
C GLY A 80 21.29 -1.45 1.60
N THR A 81 20.88 -2.70 1.41
CA THR A 81 21.71 -3.72 0.76
C THR A 81 22.08 -3.31 -0.67
N PRO A 82 23.08 -3.93 -1.31
CA PRO A 82 23.45 -3.59 -2.68
C PRO A 82 22.26 -3.63 -3.65
N LEU A 83 21.36 -4.60 -3.48
CA LEU A 83 20.15 -4.72 -4.30
C LEU A 83 19.18 -3.55 -4.07
N THR A 84 18.85 -3.22 -2.83
CA THR A 84 17.90 -2.12 -2.54
C THR A 84 18.47 -0.77 -2.91
N SER A 85 19.78 -0.57 -2.72
CA SER A 85 20.49 0.66 -3.12
C SER A 85 20.51 0.81 -4.64
N TRP A 86 20.82 -0.27 -5.37
CA TRP A 86 20.74 -0.28 -6.84
C TRP A 86 19.31 -0.02 -7.32
N ALA A 87 18.31 -0.66 -6.72
CA ALA A 87 16.90 -0.50 -7.06
C ALA A 87 16.44 0.95 -6.89
N ARG A 88 16.77 1.58 -5.75
CA ARG A 88 16.51 2.99 -5.48
C ARG A 88 17.16 3.91 -6.53
N ASN A 89 18.43 3.70 -6.82
CA ASN A 89 19.17 4.53 -7.79
C ASN A 89 18.60 4.38 -9.21
N THR A 90 18.23 3.17 -9.61
CA THR A 90 17.57 2.89 -10.89
C THR A 90 16.21 3.56 -10.98
N ALA A 91 15.36 3.39 -9.97
CA ALA A 91 14.05 4.07 -9.91
C ALA A 91 14.19 5.59 -9.91
N HIS A 92 15.17 6.14 -9.19
CA HIS A 92 15.45 7.57 -9.18
C HIS A 92 15.85 8.07 -10.58
N ARG A 93 16.81 7.40 -11.24
CA ARG A 93 17.26 7.76 -12.60
C ARG A 93 16.08 7.80 -13.59
N LEU A 94 15.24 6.76 -13.54
CA LEU A 94 14.12 6.57 -14.47
C LEU A 94 12.95 7.53 -14.22
N LEU A 95 12.62 7.79 -12.95
CA LEU A 95 11.36 8.44 -12.58
C LEU A 95 11.53 9.88 -12.07
N ALA A 96 12.62 10.22 -11.39
CA ALA A 96 12.68 11.47 -10.60
C ALA A 96 12.53 12.74 -11.47
N ARG A 97 13.15 12.76 -12.65
CA ARG A 97 13.11 13.92 -13.55
C ARG A 97 11.80 14.03 -14.34
N HIS A 98 11.36 12.91 -14.93
CA HIS A 98 10.26 12.89 -15.91
C HIS A 98 8.90 12.55 -15.28
N SER A 99 8.90 11.99 -14.07
CA SER A 99 7.69 11.65 -13.32
C SER A 99 7.90 11.83 -11.80
N PRO A 100 8.11 13.06 -11.30
CA PRO A 100 8.40 13.31 -9.88
C PRO A 100 7.36 12.72 -8.93
N ARG A 101 6.08 12.73 -9.35
CA ARG A 101 4.99 12.13 -8.59
C ARG A 101 5.12 10.60 -8.49
N ARG A 102 5.53 9.91 -9.56
CA ARG A 102 5.79 8.45 -9.52
C ARG A 102 7.03 8.10 -8.71
N TRP A 103 8.07 8.94 -8.79
CA TRP A 103 9.22 8.81 -7.92
C TRP A 103 8.82 8.91 -6.45
N ALA A 104 8.00 9.91 -6.09
CA ALA A 104 7.48 10.07 -4.74
C ALA A 104 6.64 8.84 -4.31
N HIS A 105 5.76 8.37 -5.19
CA HIS A 105 4.98 7.15 -4.97
C HIS A 105 5.87 5.93 -4.71
N SER A 106 6.79 5.62 -5.62
CA SER A 106 7.73 4.48 -5.49
C SER A 106 8.56 4.57 -4.20
N SER A 107 9.00 5.78 -3.84
CA SER A 107 9.68 6.02 -2.57
C SER A 107 8.81 5.72 -1.35
N GLY A 108 7.53 6.10 -1.39
CA GLY A 108 6.57 5.78 -0.34
C GLY A 108 6.29 4.28 -0.24
N VAL A 109 6.16 3.59 -1.37
CA VAL A 109 5.96 2.14 -1.44
C VAL A 109 7.16 1.40 -0.85
N ALA A 110 8.38 1.85 -1.16
CA ALA A 110 9.61 1.29 -0.58
C ALA A 110 9.70 1.49 0.94
N ARG A 111 9.45 2.70 1.45
CA ARG A 111 9.37 2.94 2.91
C ARG A 111 8.33 2.04 3.57
N ARG A 112 7.17 1.86 2.93
CA ARG A 112 6.12 0.97 3.45
C ARG A 112 6.56 -0.50 3.43
N ALA A 113 7.26 -0.93 2.38
CA ALA A 113 7.84 -2.25 2.27
C ALA A 113 8.85 -2.53 3.40
N GLU A 114 9.72 -1.57 3.73
CA GLU A 114 10.64 -1.64 4.87
C GLU A 114 9.88 -1.84 6.18
N GLN A 115 8.85 -1.02 6.45
CA GLN A 115 8.02 -1.10 7.67
C GLN A 115 7.29 -2.43 7.85
N VAL A 116 6.97 -3.13 6.76
CA VAL A 116 6.25 -4.43 6.81
C VAL A 116 7.17 -5.62 6.58
N ALA A 117 8.46 -5.42 6.35
CA ALA A 117 9.42 -6.48 6.02
C ALA A 117 9.48 -7.59 7.08
N ARG A 118 9.12 -7.30 8.33
CA ARG A 118 9.04 -8.33 9.40
C ARG A 118 8.02 -9.43 9.14
N VAL A 119 7.02 -9.21 8.28
CA VAL A 119 6.00 -10.22 7.97
C VAL A 119 6.45 -11.22 6.89
N VAL A 120 7.53 -10.89 6.15
CA VAL A 120 8.14 -11.77 5.16
C VAL A 120 9.37 -12.49 5.74
N PRO A 121 9.74 -13.68 5.22
CA PRO A 121 10.99 -14.36 5.58
C PRO A 121 12.20 -13.43 5.47
N ALA A 122 13.18 -13.58 6.38
CA ALA A 122 14.34 -12.69 6.45
C ALA A 122 15.11 -12.59 5.12
N GLY A 123 15.29 -13.71 4.42
CA GLY A 123 15.98 -13.75 3.12
C GLY A 123 15.22 -13.12 1.95
N GLU A 124 13.94 -12.75 2.13
CA GLU A 124 13.11 -12.14 1.07
C GLU A 124 12.89 -10.63 1.29
N ARG A 125 13.39 -10.07 2.39
CA ARG A 125 13.15 -8.65 2.75
C ARG A 125 13.75 -7.69 1.74
N ASP A 126 14.97 -7.95 1.27
CA ASP A 126 15.61 -7.13 0.25
C ASP A 126 14.90 -7.21 -1.10
N VAL A 127 14.40 -8.39 -1.46
CA VAL A 127 13.59 -8.60 -2.66
C VAL A 127 12.30 -7.77 -2.59
N LEU A 128 11.63 -7.76 -1.43
CA LEU A 128 10.43 -6.94 -1.21
C LEU A 128 10.71 -5.46 -1.43
N VAL A 129 11.75 -4.92 -0.77
CA VAL A 129 12.08 -3.49 -0.83
C VAL A 129 12.57 -3.09 -2.23
N ALA A 130 13.36 -3.94 -2.89
CA ALA A 130 13.80 -3.70 -4.25
C ALA A 130 12.62 -3.70 -5.24
N ALA A 131 11.72 -4.68 -5.17
CA ALA A 131 10.52 -4.70 -6.00
C ALA A 131 9.63 -3.48 -5.73
N ALA A 132 9.52 -3.03 -4.49
CA ALA A 132 8.79 -1.82 -4.12
C ALA A 132 9.35 -0.54 -4.77
N TRP A 133 10.68 -0.38 -4.82
CA TRP A 133 11.32 0.71 -5.57
C TRP A 133 11.04 0.64 -7.07
N LEU A 134 10.99 -0.58 -7.62
CA LEU A 134 11.04 -0.81 -9.07
C LEU A 134 9.67 -1.04 -9.73
N HIS A 135 8.59 -1.26 -8.97
CA HIS A 135 7.31 -1.71 -9.52
C HIS A 135 6.72 -0.80 -10.61
N ASP A 136 6.98 0.50 -10.53
CA ASP A 136 6.39 1.53 -11.41
C ASP A 136 7.39 2.05 -12.47
N ILE A 137 8.58 1.42 -12.62
CA ILE A 137 9.60 1.93 -13.57
C ILE A 137 9.19 1.79 -15.03
N GLY A 138 8.29 0.86 -15.35
CA GLY A 138 7.79 0.70 -16.73
C GLY A 138 6.94 1.86 -17.24
N TYR A 139 6.68 2.87 -16.41
CA TYR A 139 6.14 4.15 -16.87
C TYR A 139 7.19 5.09 -17.48
N ALA A 140 8.48 4.83 -17.27
CA ALA A 140 9.52 5.64 -17.88
C ALA A 140 9.55 5.43 -19.39
N GLU A 141 9.72 6.52 -20.14
CA GLU A 141 9.73 6.49 -21.62
C GLU A 141 10.79 5.54 -22.18
N GLU A 142 11.96 5.46 -21.54
CA GLU A 142 13.04 4.54 -21.95
C GLU A 142 12.78 3.06 -21.61
N VAL A 143 11.71 2.76 -20.87
CA VAL A 143 11.33 1.41 -20.43
C VAL A 143 10.04 0.93 -21.09
N ALA A 144 9.10 1.84 -21.36
CA ALA A 144 7.81 1.52 -21.94
C ALA A 144 7.96 0.88 -23.34
N GLU A 145 7.33 -0.27 -23.54
CA GLU A 145 7.37 -1.05 -24.79
C GLU A 145 5.96 -1.43 -25.24
N THR A 146 5.18 -2.05 -24.35
CA THR A 146 3.81 -2.53 -24.63
C THR A 146 2.73 -1.57 -24.14
N GLY A 147 3.09 -0.66 -23.22
CA GLY A 147 2.16 0.23 -22.53
C GLY A 147 1.58 -0.38 -21.23
N LEU A 148 1.84 -1.66 -20.95
CA LEU A 148 1.60 -2.27 -19.64
C LEU A 148 2.84 -2.12 -18.77
N HIS A 149 2.84 -1.11 -17.90
CA HIS A 149 4.03 -0.72 -17.13
C HIS A 149 4.62 -1.83 -16.26
N SER A 150 3.79 -2.76 -15.77
CA SER A 150 4.27 -3.87 -14.95
C SER A 150 5.07 -4.88 -15.78
N LEU A 151 4.60 -5.19 -16.99
CA LEU A 151 5.28 -6.08 -17.93
C LEU A 151 6.57 -5.45 -18.47
N ASP A 152 6.47 -4.19 -18.92
CA ASP A 152 7.59 -3.44 -19.47
C ASP A 152 8.72 -3.28 -18.44
N GLY A 153 8.37 -2.94 -17.20
CA GLY A 153 9.31 -2.88 -16.08
C GLY A 153 9.96 -4.23 -15.79
N ALA A 154 9.18 -5.31 -15.76
CA ALA A 154 9.72 -6.66 -15.50
C ALA A 154 10.69 -7.13 -16.59
N ARG A 155 10.36 -6.92 -17.88
CA ARG A 155 11.24 -7.24 -19.02
C ARG A 155 12.54 -6.43 -18.98
N TYR A 156 12.46 -5.14 -18.67
CA TYR A 156 13.64 -4.30 -18.49
C TYR A 156 14.57 -4.83 -17.39
N LEU A 157 14.01 -5.19 -16.24
CA LEU A 157 14.78 -5.74 -15.12
C LEU A 157 15.42 -7.08 -15.46
N LEU A 158 14.68 -7.96 -16.15
CA LEU A 158 15.18 -9.25 -16.57
C LEU A 158 16.39 -9.09 -17.52
N ARG A 159 16.31 -8.18 -18.50
CA ARG A 159 17.44 -7.84 -19.40
C ARG A 159 18.62 -7.22 -18.64
N ALA A 160 18.36 -6.48 -17.57
CA ALA A 160 19.39 -5.91 -16.69
C ALA A 160 20.03 -6.93 -15.73
N GLY A 161 19.64 -8.21 -15.78
CA GLY A 161 20.22 -9.27 -14.95
C GLY A 161 19.73 -9.28 -13.50
N VAL A 162 18.61 -8.62 -13.21
CA VAL A 162 18.01 -8.57 -11.88
C VAL A 162 17.44 -9.95 -11.52
N PRO A 163 17.49 -10.38 -10.24
CA PRO A 163 16.94 -11.67 -9.84
C PRO A 163 15.49 -11.89 -10.32
N ARG A 164 15.21 -13.07 -10.88
CA ARG A 164 13.91 -13.44 -11.46
C ARG A 164 12.74 -13.16 -10.51
N GLN A 165 12.90 -13.46 -9.22
CA GLN A 165 11.87 -13.21 -8.20
C GLN A 165 11.46 -11.73 -8.08
N VAL A 166 12.38 -10.78 -8.29
CA VAL A 166 12.04 -9.34 -8.34
C VAL A 166 11.25 -9.02 -9.59
N CYS A 167 11.65 -9.58 -10.74
CA CYS A 167 10.97 -9.37 -12.02
C CYS A 167 9.53 -9.91 -11.97
N ASP A 168 9.34 -11.11 -11.43
CA ASP A 168 8.03 -11.74 -11.22
C ASP A 168 7.11 -10.87 -10.35
N LEU A 169 7.64 -10.35 -9.23
CA LEU A 169 6.90 -9.44 -8.35
C LEU A 169 6.52 -8.14 -9.04
N VAL A 170 7.41 -7.57 -9.84
CA VAL A 170 7.15 -6.34 -10.62
C VAL A 170 6.12 -6.61 -11.71
N ALA A 171 6.19 -7.73 -12.41
CA ALA A 171 5.24 -8.10 -13.46
C ALA A 171 3.81 -8.20 -12.92
N HIS A 172 3.65 -8.83 -11.74
CA HIS A 172 2.34 -9.15 -11.15
C HIS A 172 1.92 -8.20 -10.02
N HIS A 173 2.59 -7.06 -9.83
CA HIS A 173 2.25 -6.16 -8.74
C HIS A 173 0.81 -5.65 -8.84
N SER A 174 0.15 -5.51 -7.68
CA SER A 174 -1.20 -4.98 -7.53
C SER A 174 -2.23 -5.54 -8.52
N GLY A 175 -2.14 -6.81 -8.89
CA GLY A 175 -3.11 -7.50 -9.74
C GLY A 175 -3.06 -7.06 -11.20
N ALA A 176 -1.84 -6.81 -11.69
CA ALA A 176 -1.56 -6.46 -13.08
C ALA A 176 -2.13 -7.46 -14.10
N SER A 177 -2.28 -8.74 -13.74
CA SER A 177 -2.92 -9.75 -14.59
C SER A 177 -4.31 -9.38 -15.07
N ALA A 178 -5.13 -8.77 -14.22
CA ALA A 178 -6.45 -8.27 -14.63
C ALA A 178 -6.37 -7.06 -15.57
N VAL A 179 -5.33 -6.23 -15.45
CA VAL A 179 -5.10 -5.13 -16.41
C VAL A 179 -4.65 -5.70 -17.74
N ALA A 180 -3.72 -6.67 -17.71
CA ALA A 180 -3.24 -7.38 -18.89
C ALA A 180 -4.38 -8.07 -19.65
N GLU A 181 -5.31 -8.72 -18.95
CA GLU A 181 -6.52 -9.28 -19.55
C GLU A 181 -7.36 -8.20 -20.26
N VAL A 182 -7.59 -7.05 -19.61
CA VAL A 182 -8.37 -5.94 -20.18
C VAL A 182 -7.72 -5.35 -21.45
N VAL A 183 -6.39 -5.36 -21.54
CA VAL A 183 -5.64 -4.80 -22.68
C VAL A 183 -5.14 -5.86 -23.67
N GLY A 184 -5.47 -7.14 -23.48
CA GLY A 184 -5.08 -8.23 -24.38
C GLY A 184 -3.61 -8.67 -24.29
N LEU A 185 -2.94 -8.41 -23.17
CA LEU A 185 -1.52 -8.75 -22.92
C LEU A 185 -1.33 -9.86 -21.88
N LEU A 186 -2.39 -10.63 -21.58
CA LEU A 186 -2.31 -11.68 -20.56
C LEU A 186 -1.29 -12.77 -20.93
N ASP A 187 -1.28 -13.24 -22.18
CA ASP A 187 -0.34 -14.27 -22.64
C ASP A 187 1.11 -13.81 -22.55
N GLU A 188 1.36 -12.53 -22.83
CA GLU A 188 2.70 -11.93 -22.68
C GLU A 188 3.12 -11.82 -21.21
N LEU A 189 2.17 -11.48 -20.33
CA LEU A 189 2.43 -11.40 -18.89
C LEU A 189 2.81 -12.77 -18.29
N MET A 190 2.32 -13.87 -18.88
CA MET A 190 2.64 -15.24 -18.46
C MET A 190 4.11 -15.64 -18.68
N GLU A 191 4.94 -14.78 -19.27
CA GLU A 191 6.41 -14.88 -19.22
C GLU A 191 6.94 -14.90 -17.77
N PHE A 192 6.22 -14.25 -16.85
CA PHE A 192 6.56 -14.10 -15.44
C PHE A 192 5.60 -14.89 -14.54
N ASP A 193 6.11 -15.39 -13.41
CA ASP A 193 5.33 -16.24 -12.50
C ASP A 193 4.62 -15.43 -11.41
N ASP A 194 3.33 -15.70 -11.18
CA ASP A 194 2.58 -15.07 -10.09
C ASP A 194 2.59 -15.93 -8.81
N VAL A 195 3.73 -15.97 -8.12
CA VAL A 195 3.90 -16.76 -6.89
C VAL A 195 3.11 -16.14 -5.73
N GLN A 196 1.96 -16.73 -5.41
CA GLN A 196 1.12 -16.32 -4.28
C GLN A 196 1.84 -16.57 -2.95
N GLY A 197 1.86 -15.56 -2.07
CA GLY A 197 2.50 -15.70 -0.76
C GLY A 197 2.68 -14.39 -0.03
N ARG A 198 3.38 -14.45 1.11
CA ARG A 198 3.60 -13.28 1.99
C ARG A 198 4.36 -12.17 1.28
N LEU A 199 5.35 -12.52 0.46
CA LEU A 199 6.17 -11.57 -0.28
C LEU A 199 5.33 -10.74 -1.27
N ARG A 200 4.56 -11.43 -2.12
CA ARG A 200 3.60 -10.82 -3.04
C ARG A 200 2.57 -9.95 -2.32
N ASP A 201 1.95 -10.49 -1.27
CA ASP A 201 0.94 -9.77 -0.50
C ASP A 201 1.51 -8.52 0.21
N ALA A 202 2.78 -8.57 0.65
CA ALA A 202 3.46 -7.44 1.25
C ALA A 202 3.73 -6.34 0.22
N LEU A 203 4.15 -6.68 -1.01
CA LEU A 203 4.31 -5.69 -2.08
C LEU A 203 2.98 -5.03 -2.44
N TRP A 204 1.93 -5.84 -2.62
CA TRP A 204 0.58 -5.34 -2.92
C TRP A 204 0.04 -4.47 -1.78
N TYR A 205 0.28 -4.87 -0.53
CA TYR A 205 -0.06 -4.05 0.64
C TYR A 205 0.66 -2.71 0.61
N SER A 206 1.96 -2.70 0.26
CA SER A 206 2.74 -1.47 0.23
C SER A 206 2.25 -0.47 -0.82
N ASP A 207 1.97 -0.92 -2.05
CA ASP A 207 1.39 -0.04 -3.09
C ASP A 207 -0.02 0.41 -2.71
N MET A 208 -0.90 -0.53 -2.34
CA MET A 208 -2.30 -0.23 -2.05
C MET A 208 -2.54 0.53 -0.73
N THR A 209 -1.48 0.86 0.04
CA THR A 209 -1.53 1.72 1.23
C THR A 209 -0.62 2.95 1.12
N THR A 210 -0.21 3.30 -0.10
CA THR A 210 0.60 4.47 -0.42
C THR A 210 -0.08 5.31 -1.51
N GLY A 211 -0.24 6.59 -1.25
CA GLY A 211 -0.79 7.57 -2.17
C GLY A 211 0.15 7.87 -3.35
N PRO A 212 -0.36 8.55 -4.39
CA PRO A 212 0.42 8.89 -5.57
C PRO A 212 1.53 9.93 -5.29
N ASP A 213 1.51 10.59 -4.14
CA ASP A 213 2.54 11.50 -3.64
C ASP A 213 3.51 10.81 -2.66
N GLY A 214 3.39 9.50 -2.50
CA GLY A 214 4.21 8.72 -1.56
C GLY A 214 3.74 8.79 -0.10
N GLN A 215 2.63 9.47 0.18
CA GLN A 215 2.11 9.57 1.54
C GLN A 215 1.34 8.30 1.94
N PRO A 216 1.41 7.88 3.21
CA PRO A 216 0.56 6.82 3.73
C PRO A 216 -0.93 7.08 3.46
N THR A 217 -1.68 6.04 3.09
CA THR A 217 -3.14 6.11 2.97
C THR A 217 -3.79 4.77 3.31
N THR A 218 -5.11 4.76 3.51
CA THR A 218 -5.86 3.52 3.70
C THR A 218 -6.18 2.86 2.36
N PHE A 219 -6.45 1.55 2.39
CA PHE A 219 -6.82 0.80 1.19
C PHE A 219 -8.05 1.38 0.47
N GLU A 220 -9.09 1.74 1.22
CA GLU A 220 -10.31 2.31 0.63
C GLU A 220 -10.05 3.68 0.02
N ASN A 221 -9.28 4.53 0.70
CA ASN A 221 -8.91 5.85 0.18
C ASN A 221 -8.07 5.71 -1.09
N ARG A 222 -7.14 4.75 -1.14
CA ARG A 222 -6.35 4.47 -2.35
C ARG A 222 -7.23 3.99 -3.51
N LEU A 223 -8.19 3.10 -3.28
CA LEU A 223 -9.14 2.67 -4.32
C LEU A 223 -10.00 3.82 -4.83
N ALA A 224 -10.52 4.66 -3.92
CA ALA A 224 -11.30 5.84 -4.29
C ALA A 224 -10.48 6.84 -5.11
N GLU A 225 -9.22 7.07 -4.71
CA GLU A 225 -8.27 7.95 -5.41
C GLU A 225 -7.96 7.44 -6.81
N ILE A 226 -7.69 6.14 -6.98
CA ILE A 226 -7.41 5.54 -8.30
C ILE A 226 -8.60 5.77 -9.25
N ARG A 227 -9.83 5.50 -8.79
CA ARG A 227 -11.05 5.71 -9.59
C ARG A 227 -11.22 7.17 -9.99
N LEU A 228 -11.04 8.09 -9.04
CA LEU A 228 -11.21 9.53 -9.27
C LEU A 228 -10.17 10.07 -10.26
N ARG A 229 -8.90 9.67 -10.13
CA ARG A 229 -7.81 10.22 -10.94
C ARG A 229 -7.80 9.71 -12.38
N ARG A 230 -8.17 8.44 -12.60
CA ARG A 230 -8.02 7.77 -13.90
C ARG A 230 -9.29 7.78 -14.76
N GLY A 231 -10.46 7.95 -14.14
CA GLY A 231 -11.74 7.90 -14.85
C GLY A 231 -12.19 6.46 -15.18
N PRO A 232 -13.46 6.27 -15.54
CA PRO A 232 -14.07 4.93 -15.67
C PRO A 232 -13.53 4.10 -16.84
N ASP A 233 -13.06 4.74 -17.91
CA ASP A 233 -12.61 4.06 -19.13
C ASP A 233 -11.15 3.58 -19.07
N ASP A 234 -10.36 4.06 -18.09
CA ASP A 234 -8.97 3.63 -17.92
C ASP A 234 -8.90 2.11 -17.62
N PRO A 235 -8.04 1.35 -18.32
CA PRO A 235 -7.91 -0.10 -18.12
C PRO A 235 -7.69 -0.53 -16.67
N VAL A 236 -6.94 0.27 -15.88
CA VAL A 236 -6.72 0.02 -14.46
C VAL A 236 -8.03 0.07 -13.69
N VAL A 237 -8.91 1.02 -14.00
CA VAL A 237 -10.21 1.18 -13.34
C VAL A 237 -11.18 0.07 -13.75
N ARG A 238 -11.20 -0.31 -15.03
CA ARG A 238 -11.97 -1.47 -15.51
C ARG A 238 -11.52 -2.77 -14.83
N ALA A 239 -10.21 -2.98 -14.69
CA ALA A 239 -9.64 -4.15 -14.03
C ALA A 239 -9.95 -4.22 -12.52
N LEU A 240 -10.32 -3.11 -11.87
CA LEU A 240 -10.74 -3.15 -10.46
C LEU A 240 -12.00 -4.01 -10.26
N ALA A 241 -12.88 -4.12 -11.26
CA ALA A 241 -14.03 -5.02 -11.17
C ALA A 241 -13.63 -6.50 -11.05
N ILE A 242 -12.42 -6.85 -11.52
CA ILE A 242 -11.89 -8.22 -11.54
C ILE A 242 -11.01 -8.46 -10.29
N ASN A 243 -10.13 -7.52 -9.94
CA ASN A 243 -9.06 -7.77 -8.97
C ASN A 243 -9.23 -7.12 -7.59
N VAL A 244 -10.30 -6.33 -7.34
CA VAL A 244 -10.45 -5.60 -6.07
C VAL A 244 -10.47 -6.54 -4.86
N ASP A 245 -11.13 -7.69 -4.96
CA ASP A 245 -11.23 -8.66 -3.87
C ASP A 245 -9.90 -9.34 -3.60
N ALA A 246 -9.14 -9.66 -4.64
CA ALA A 246 -7.78 -10.19 -4.50
C ALA A 246 -6.85 -9.18 -3.83
N ARG A 247 -6.89 -7.90 -4.24
CA ARG A 247 -6.13 -6.81 -3.60
C ARG A 247 -6.51 -6.65 -2.14
N ARG A 248 -7.81 -6.65 -1.83
CA ARG A 248 -8.35 -6.56 -0.48
C ARG A 248 -7.91 -7.74 0.39
N ALA A 249 -7.91 -8.95 -0.18
CA ALA A 249 -7.49 -10.16 0.52
C ALA A 249 -5.99 -10.14 0.85
N ALA A 250 -5.14 -9.70 -0.08
CA ALA A 250 -3.71 -9.50 0.15
C ALA A 250 -3.46 -8.49 1.28
N VAL A 251 -4.11 -7.31 1.21
CA VAL A 251 -4.00 -6.29 2.26
C VAL A 251 -4.41 -6.83 3.62
N ARG A 252 -5.53 -7.57 3.69
CA ARG A 252 -6.01 -8.19 4.93
C ARG A 252 -5.06 -9.27 5.46
N ARG A 253 -4.43 -10.08 4.59
CA ARG A 253 -3.46 -11.10 5.00
C ARG A 253 -2.23 -10.46 5.63
N THR A 254 -1.64 -9.45 4.98
CA THR A 254 -0.51 -8.69 5.52
C THR A 254 -0.88 -8.00 6.84
N HIS A 255 -2.05 -7.37 6.91
CA HIS A 255 -2.54 -6.76 8.15
C HIS A 255 -2.66 -7.76 9.30
N ARG A 256 -3.23 -8.96 9.07
CA ARG A 256 -3.31 -10.01 10.11
C ARG A 256 -1.93 -10.45 10.62
N LEU A 257 -0.93 -10.52 9.74
CA LEU A 257 0.43 -10.85 10.14
C LEU A 257 1.05 -9.75 11.00
N LEU A 258 0.88 -8.48 10.62
CA LEU A 258 1.34 -7.33 11.40
C LEU A 258 0.75 -7.36 12.83
N ARG A 259 -0.55 -7.63 12.98
CA ARG A 259 -1.20 -7.78 14.29
C ARG A 259 -0.56 -8.87 15.15
N ARG A 260 -0.27 -10.04 14.56
CA ARG A 260 0.36 -11.16 15.26
C ARG A 260 1.77 -10.82 15.75
N THR A 261 2.54 -10.09 14.93
CA THR A 261 3.89 -9.64 15.32
C THR A 261 3.87 -8.64 16.48
N LEU A 262 2.81 -7.84 16.64
CA LEU A 262 2.65 -6.92 17.77
C LEU A 262 2.16 -7.60 19.06
N GLY A 263 1.55 -8.77 18.95
CA GLY A 263 0.96 -9.51 20.08
C GLY A 263 1.92 -10.48 20.78
N HIS A 264 3.15 -10.66 20.29
CA HIS A 264 4.21 -11.40 20.97
C HIS A 264 5.17 -10.41 21.63
N PRO A 265 5.02 -10.07 22.93
CA PRO A 265 6.16 -9.56 23.68
C PRO A 265 7.22 -10.66 23.63
N SER A 266 8.42 -10.32 23.14
CA SER A 266 9.59 -11.17 23.25
C SER A 266 9.63 -11.73 24.67
N ARG A 267 9.49 -13.05 24.81
CA ARG A 267 9.88 -13.72 26.05
C ARG A 267 11.37 -13.45 26.20
N VAL A 268 11.71 -12.47 27.01
CA VAL A 268 13.05 -12.36 27.57
C VAL A 268 13.20 -13.61 28.44
N LEU A 269 13.90 -14.60 27.91
CA LEU A 269 14.49 -15.65 28.73
C LEU A 269 15.61 -14.97 29.53
N VAL A 270 15.34 -14.70 30.80
CA VAL A 270 16.36 -14.58 31.85
C VAL A 270 16.26 -15.84 32.69
#